data_AF-A0AA97HBH7-F1
#
_entry.id   AF-A0AA97HBH7-F1
#
_cell.length_a   1.000
_cell.length_b   1.000
_cell.length_c   1.000
_cell.angle_alpha   90.00
_cell.angle_beta   90.00
_cell.angle_gamma   90.00
#
_symmetry.space_group_name_H-M   'P 1'
#
loop_
_entity.id
_entity.type
_entity.pdbx_description
1 polymer ?
#
loop_
_entity_poly.entity_id
_entity_poly.type
_entity_poly.pdbx_seq_one_letter_code
_entity_poly.pdbx_strand_id
1 'polypeptide(L)'
;MPWCPKCKAEYREGFTECSTCRVPLVDTLPEENEENKKPEEFVLPDGMEKPIAVYTAKNRLEAEMVCDMLRENDIVVLHRPAAFRQIQAYSGADARFGVEIVVDASQTARARALIDEMNHSFAEAPVDEEELARLAEEQAMQVPEQPMEDNASFKLLPVVAGVIAVALLLLYLVSNRM
;
A
#
# COMPACT_ATOMS: atom_id res chain seq x y z
N MET A 1 -12.82 -23.83 -39.19
CA MET A 1 -13.40 -24.23 -37.89
C MET A 1 -14.25 -23.07 -37.40
N PRO A 2 -15.55 -23.28 -37.09
CA PRO A 2 -16.45 -22.23 -36.63
C PRO A 2 -16.19 -21.84 -35.16
N TRP A 3 -16.44 -20.58 -34.82
CA TRP A 3 -16.17 -19.96 -33.53
C TRP A 3 -17.40 -19.26 -32.97
N CYS A 4 -17.56 -19.23 -31.65
CA CYS A 4 -18.57 -18.40 -31.02
C CYS A 4 -18.06 -16.95 -30.89
N PRO A 5 -18.74 -15.93 -31.43
CA PRO A 5 -18.29 -14.54 -31.34
C PRO A 5 -18.34 -13.97 -29.92
N LYS A 6 -19.11 -14.59 -29.01
CA LYS A 6 -19.30 -14.09 -27.63
C LYS A 6 -18.32 -14.71 -26.63
N CYS A 7 -18.10 -16.02 -26.71
CA CYS A 7 -17.23 -16.73 -25.76
C CYS A 7 -15.91 -17.20 -26.37
N LYS A 8 -15.70 -16.98 -27.68
CA LYS A 8 -14.48 -17.34 -28.42
C LYS A 8 -14.14 -18.84 -28.39
N ALA A 9 -15.11 -19.70 -28.07
CA ALA A 9 -14.94 -21.15 -28.12
C ALA A 9 -14.93 -21.66 -29.56
N GLU A 10 -14.04 -22.62 -29.84
CA GLU A 10 -13.89 -23.30 -31.13
C GLU A 10 -14.83 -24.50 -31.25
N TYR A 11 -15.40 -24.70 -32.43
CA TYR A 11 -16.31 -25.78 -32.75
C TYR A 11 -15.84 -26.58 -33.96
N ARG A 12 -16.30 -27.84 -34.04
CA ARG A 12 -16.10 -28.69 -35.21
C ARG A 12 -17.05 -28.28 -36.34
N GLU A 13 -16.68 -28.64 -37.56
CA GLU A 13 -17.54 -28.43 -38.74
C GLU A 13 -18.85 -29.21 -38.62
N GLY A 14 -19.96 -28.60 -39.04
CA GLY A 14 -21.32 -29.15 -38.92
C GLY A 14 -22.15 -28.60 -37.75
N PHE A 15 -21.55 -27.85 -36.83
CA PHE A 15 -22.28 -27.10 -35.80
C PHE A 15 -22.55 -25.67 -36.28
N THR A 16 -23.79 -25.20 -36.09
CA THR A 16 -24.22 -23.85 -36.52
C THR A 16 -24.51 -22.90 -35.35
N GLU A 17 -24.63 -23.42 -34.12
CA GLU A 17 -25.02 -22.67 -32.94
C GLU A 17 -24.16 -23.04 -31.72
N CYS A 18 -23.80 -22.03 -30.91
CA CYS A 18 -23.07 -22.23 -29.65
C CYS A 18 -23.99 -22.81 -28.56
N SER A 19 -23.59 -23.90 -27.91
CA SER A 19 -24.39 -24.56 -26.86
C SER A 19 -24.61 -23.69 -25.61
N THR A 20 -23.70 -22.77 -25.33
CA THR A 20 -23.74 -21.91 -24.13
C THR A 20 -24.38 -20.56 -24.42
N CYS A 21 -23.98 -19.92 -25.53
CA CYS A 21 -24.42 -18.56 -25.86
C CYS A 21 -25.68 -18.53 -26.73
N ARG A 22 -26.05 -19.65 -27.39
CA ARG A 22 -27.18 -19.75 -28.34
C ARG A 22 -27.15 -18.69 -29.43
N VAL A 23 -25.94 -18.42 -29.94
CA VAL A 23 -25.68 -17.50 -31.05
C VAL A 23 -25.11 -18.29 -32.22
N PRO A 24 -25.34 -17.83 -33.46
CA PRO A 24 -24.76 -18.45 -34.64
C PRO A 24 -23.23 -18.41 -34.58
N LEU A 25 -22.59 -19.50 -34.98
CA LEU A 25 -21.14 -19.58 -35.06
C LEU A 25 -20.63 -18.87 -36.31
N VAL A 26 -19.45 -18.25 -36.21
CA VAL A 26 -18.80 -17.49 -37.28
C VAL A 26 -17.47 -18.15 -37.65
N ASP A 27 -17.10 -18.14 -38.93
CA ASP A 27 -15.85 -18.77 -39.38
C ASP A 27 -14.59 -17.99 -38.97
N THR A 28 -14.72 -16.67 -38.79
CA THR A 28 -13.67 -15.78 -38.33
C THR A 28 -14.23 -14.91 -37.21
N LEU A 29 -13.55 -14.89 -36.06
CA LEU A 29 -13.88 -13.96 -34.99
C LEU A 29 -13.72 -12.52 -35.53
N PRO A 30 -14.67 -11.62 -35.24
CA PRO A 30 -14.46 -10.22 -35.54
C PRO A 30 -13.19 -9.77 -34.82
N GLU A 31 -12.30 -9.09 -35.52
CA GLU A 31 -11.18 -8.40 -34.89
C GLU A 31 -11.78 -7.41 -33.89
N GLU A 32 -11.61 -7.68 -32.60
CA GLU A 32 -11.85 -6.68 -31.57
C GLU A 32 -10.85 -5.58 -31.87
N ASN A 33 -11.33 -4.52 -32.54
CA ASN A 33 -10.55 -3.35 -32.84
C ASN A 33 -10.14 -2.73 -31.49
N GLU A 34 -8.97 -3.14 -30.99
CA GLU A 34 -8.31 -2.60 -29.79
C GLU A 34 -8.13 -1.07 -29.92
N GLU A 35 -8.20 -0.53 -31.14
CA GLU A 35 -8.25 0.90 -31.44
C GLU A 35 -9.46 1.65 -30.85
N ASN A 36 -10.51 0.94 -30.41
CA ASN A 36 -11.71 1.57 -29.82
C ASN A 36 -11.82 1.43 -28.31
N LYS A 37 -10.80 0.87 -27.63
CA LYS A 37 -10.52 1.32 -26.25
C LYS A 37 -9.87 2.68 -26.38
N LYS A 38 -10.68 3.72 -26.59
CA LYS A 38 -10.24 5.05 -26.14
C LYS A 38 -9.76 4.83 -24.70
N PRO A 39 -8.50 5.17 -24.34
CA PRO A 39 -8.13 5.17 -22.93
C PRO A 39 -9.25 5.92 -22.24
N GLU A 40 -9.92 5.29 -21.27
CA GLU A 40 -11.06 5.88 -20.56
C GLU A 40 -10.70 7.34 -20.33
N GLU A 41 -11.34 8.23 -21.08
CA GLU A 41 -10.89 9.60 -21.20
C GLU A 41 -11.01 10.14 -19.79
N PHE A 42 -9.88 10.38 -19.14
CA PHE A 42 -9.86 10.71 -17.72
C PHE A 42 -10.56 12.06 -17.58
N VAL A 43 -11.88 12.01 -17.34
CA VAL A 43 -12.70 13.21 -17.25
C VAL A 43 -12.31 13.89 -15.94
N LEU A 44 -11.61 15.01 -16.07
CA LEU A 44 -11.31 15.86 -14.94
C LEU A 44 -12.65 16.39 -14.38
N PRO A 45 -12.79 16.45 -13.06
CA PRO A 45 -13.99 17.03 -12.45
C PRO A 45 -14.15 18.50 -12.86
N ASP A 46 -15.41 18.96 -12.91
CA ASP A 46 -15.73 20.35 -13.21
C ASP A 46 -14.97 21.30 -12.27
N GLY A 47 -14.33 22.33 -12.84
CA GLY A 47 -13.47 23.27 -12.09
C GLY A 47 -12.00 22.86 -11.98
N MET A 48 -11.56 21.79 -12.67
CA MET A 48 -10.16 21.37 -12.75
C MET A 48 -9.62 21.46 -14.17
N GLU A 49 -8.99 22.60 -14.51
CA GLU A 49 -8.36 22.82 -15.82
C GLU A 49 -6.91 22.34 -15.84
N LYS A 50 -6.19 22.56 -14.74
CA LYS A 50 -4.76 22.24 -14.64
C LYS A 50 -4.47 21.48 -13.34
N PRO A 51 -4.48 20.14 -13.37
CA PRO A 51 -4.24 19.32 -12.19
C PRO A 51 -2.79 19.44 -11.71
N ILE A 52 -2.60 19.86 -10.45
CA ILE A 52 -1.31 19.97 -9.78
C ILE A 52 -1.34 19.19 -8.46
N ALA A 53 -0.37 18.30 -8.25
CA ALA A 53 -0.18 17.60 -6.99
C ALA A 53 0.32 18.57 -5.90
N VAL A 54 -0.43 18.69 -4.80
CA VAL A 54 -0.11 19.58 -3.68
C VAL A 54 0.39 18.83 -2.45
N TYR A 55 0.02 17.56 -2.29
CA TYR A 55 0.39 16.74 -1.14
C TYR A 55 0.55 15.27 -1.53
N THR A 56 1.33 14.51 -0.75
CA THR A 56 1.47 13.06 -0.89
C THR A 56 1.23 12.40 0.46
N ALA A 57 0.06 11.78 0.60
CA ALA A 57 -0.29 11.02 1.78
C ALA A 57 0.44 9.67 1.79
N LYS A 58 0.77 9.17 2.99
CA LYS A 58 1.48 7.90 3.21
C LYS A 58 0.59 6.69 3.00
N ASN A 59 -0.71 6.85 3.25
CA ASN A 59 -1.70 5.80 3.12
C ASN A 59 -3.07 6.35 2.66
N ARG A 60 -4.01 5.45 2.37
CA ARG A 60 -5.35 5.84 1.91
C ARG A 60 -6.14 6.61 2.96
N LEU A 61 -5.99 6.28 4.25
CA LEU A 61 -6.74 6.94 5.32
C LEU A 61 -6.38 8.43 5.42
N GLU A 62 -5.08 8.73 5.46
CA GLU A 62 -4.58 10.11 5.45
C GLU A 62 -5.02 10.85 4.18
N ALA A 63 -5.01 10.17 3.03
CA ALA A 63 -5.46 10.78 1.78
C ALA A 63 -6.93 11.19 1.85
N GLU A 64 -7.82 10.32 2.36
CA GLU A 64 -9.24 10.65 2.52
C GLU A 64 -9.45 11.81 3.50
N MET A 65 -8.79 11.79 4.65
CA MET A 65 -8.89 12.87 5.64
C MET A 65 -8.52 14.24 5.04
N VAL A 66 -7.42 14.30 4.30
CA VAL A 66 -6.99 15.55 3.65
C VAL A 66 -7.93 15.93 2.51
N CYS A 67 -8.44 14.97 1.73
CA CYS A 67 -9.41 15.25 0.68
C CYS A 67 -10.71 15.82 1.25
N ASP A 68 -11.22 15.26 2.34
CA ASP A 68 -12.46 15.71 2.97
C ASP A 68 -12.31 17.12 3.53
N MET A 69 -11.22 17.41 4.24
CA MET A 69 -10.92 18.76 4.71
C MET A 69 -10.85 19.78 3.55
N LEU A 70 -10.20 19.43 2.43
CA LEU A 70 -10.13 20.31 1.27
C LEU A 70 -11.51 20.53 0.64
N ARG A 71 -12.34 19.48 0.52
CA ARG A 71 -13.72 19.58 0.00
C ARG A 71 -14.60 20.45 0.88
N GLU A 72 -14.49 20.33 2.21
CA GLU A 72 -15.20 21.20 3.17
C GLU A 72 -14.85 22.68 3.02
N ASN A 73 -13.68 22.98 2.46
CA ASN A 73 -13.21 24.33 2.17
C ASN A 73 -13.47 24.77 0.71
N ASP A 74 -14.41 24.12 0.02
CA ASP A 74 -14.79 24.39 -1.37
C ASP A 74 -13.63 24.21 -2.37
N ILE A 75 -12.71 23.27 -2.10
CA ILE A 75 -11.61 22.95 -3.01
C ILE A 75 -11.92 21.65 -3.76
N VAL A 76 -11.94 21.76 -5.09
CA VAL A 76 -12.11 20.59 -5.97
C VAL A 76 -10.83 19.75 -5.91
N VAL A 77 -10.97 18.52 -5.45
CA VAL A 77 -9.85 17.61 -5.19
C VAL A 77 -10.02 16.27 -5.90
N LEU A 78 -8.90 15.77 -6.40
CA LEU A 78 -8.76 14.46 -6.99
C LEU A 78 -7.59 13.75 -6.31
N HIS A 79 -7.74 12.48 -5.94
CA HIS A 79 -6.63 11.67 -5.48
C HIS A 79 -6.25 10.64 -6.55
N ARG A 80 -4.95 10.34 -6.66
CA ARG A 80 -4.45 9.26 -7.51
C ARG A 80 -3.32 8.51 -6.81
N PRO A 81 -3.10 7.23 -7.13
CA PRO A 81 -1.89 6.55 -6.68
C PRO A 81 -0.67 7.38 -7.08
N ALA A 82 0.27 7.60 -6.14
CA ALA A 82 1.52 8.24 -6.49
C ALA A 82 2.21 7.37 -7.53
N ALA A 83 2.40 7.91 -8.74
CA ALA A 83 3.21 7.26 -9.74
C ALA A 83 4.61 7.08 -9.13
N PHE A 84 5.22 5.91 -9.35
CA PHE A 84 6.54 5.51 -8.84
C PHE A 84 7.58 6.62 -9.13
N ARG A 85 7.71 7.60 -8.24
CA ARG A 85 8.73 8.64 -8.34
C ARG A 85 10.03 7.99 -7.96
N GLN A 86 10.74 7.54 -8.98
CA GLN A 86 11.98 6.77 -8.94
C GLN A 86 13.16 7.48 -8.22
N ILE A 87 12.96 8.63 -7.56
CA ILE A 87 14.02 9.56 -7.15
C ILE A 87 13.99 9.96 -5.66
N GLN A 88 13.35 9.23 -4.74
CA GLN A 88 13.53 9.52 -3.29
C GLN A 88 13.77 8.29 -2.40
N ALA A 89 14.31 7.20 -2.94
CA ALA A 89 14.67 6.02 -2.15
C ALA A 89 15.95 6.18 -1.30
N TYR A 90 16.56 7.37 -1.24
CA TYR A 90 17.76 7.61 -0.41
C TYR A 90 17.46 8.20 0.98
N SER A 91 16.27 8.77 1.17
CA SER A 91 15.77 9.21 2.47
C SER A 91 14.66 8.23 2.84
N GLY A 92 14.81 7.45 3.91
CA GLY A 92 13.93 6.33 4.29
C GLY A 92 12.47 6.67 4.64
N ALA A 93 11.81 7.55 3.89
CA ALA A 93 10.38 7.76 3.94
C ALA A 93 9.69 6.73 3.05
N ASP A 94 8.65 6.09 3.58
CA ASP A 94 7.79 5.08 2.93
C ASP A 94 6.97 5.61 1.73
N ALA A 95 7.56 6.45 0.87
CA ALA A 95 6.91 7.05 -0.30
C ALA A 95 6.71 6.06 -1.47
N ARG A 96 7.01 4.75 -1.28
CA ARG A 96 6.90 3.73 -2.35
C ARG A 96 5.46 3.48 -2.79
N PHE A 97 4.46 3.82 -1.97
CA PHE A 97 3.04 3.57 -2.22
C PHE A 97 2.11 4.69 -1.72
N GLY A 98 2.55 5.95 -1.82
CA GLY A 98 1.73 7.09 -1.39
C GLY A 98 0.53 7.36 -2.30
N VAL A 99 -0.37 8.24 -1.84
CA VAL A 99 -1.49 8.77 -2.64
C VAL A 99 -1.22 10.25 -2.88
N GLU A 100 -1.16 10.66 -4.15
CA GLU A 100 -1.05 12.07 -4.53
C GLU A 100 -2.42 12.73 -4.47
N ILE A 101 -2.49 13.87 -3.79
CA ILE A 101 -3.65 14.75 -3.75
C ILE A 101 -3.42 15.88 -4.74
N VAL A 102 -4.38 16.02 -5.65
CA VAL A 102 -4.31 16.88 -6.82
C VAL A 102 -5.45 17.89 -6.78
N VAL A 103 -5.13 19.15 -7.01
CA VAL A 103 -6.09 20.27 -7.09
C VAL A 103 -5.83 21.07 -8.36
N ASP A 104 -6.73 21.97 -8.70
CA ASP A 104 -6.49 22.91 -9.80
C ASP A 104 -5.36 23.90 -9.45
N ALA A 105 -4.59 24.31 -10.47
CA ALA A 105 -3.51 25.27 -10.34
C ALA A 105 -3.92 26.56 -9.63
N SER A 106 -5.14 27.06 -9.89
CA SER A 106 -5.69 28.27 -9.27
C SER A 106 -5.86 28.15 -7.74
N GLN A 107 -6.02 26.94 -7.22
CA GLN A 107 -6.34 26.68 -5.81
C GLN A 107 -5.15 26.15 -5.01
N THR A 108 -3.99 25.94 -5.66
CA THR A 108 -2.79 25.35 -5.03
C THR A 108 -2.31 26.07 -3.78
N ALA A 109 -2.29 27.41 -3.78
CA ALA A 109 -1.85 28.20 -2.63
C ALA A 109 -2.76 28.02 -1.42
N ARG A 110 -4.09 28.05 -1.65
CA ARG A 110 -5.10 27.85 -0.61
C ARG A 110 -5.05 26.43 -0.05
N ALA A 111 -4.97 25.42 -0.92
CA ALA A 111 -4.88 24.03 -0.51
C ALA A 111 -3.65 23.76 0.36
N ARG A 112 -2.47 24.28 -0.04
CA ARG A 112 -1.23 24.13 0.74
C ARG A 112 -1.32 24.76 2.12
N ALA A 113 -1.87 25.98 2.21
CA ALA A 113 -2.03 26.65 3.50
C ALA A 113 -2.89 25.83 4.49
N LEU A 114 -4.00 25.26 4.02
CA LEU A 114 -4.87 24.41 4.84
C LEU A 114 -4.19 23.11 5.28
N ILE A 115 -3.45 22.47 4.36
CA ILE A 115 -2.69 21.26 4.67
C ILE A 115 -1.59 21.56 5.70
N ASP A 116 -0.91 22.70 5.58
CA ASP A 116 0.14 23.10 6.51
C ASP A 116 -0.44 23.40 7.90
N GLU A 117 -1.58 24.09 8.00
CA GLU A 117 -2.29 24.33 9.26
C GLU A 117 -2.73 23.03 9.94
N MET A 118 -3.27 22.10 9.16
CA MET A 118 -3.63 20.77 9.64
C MET A 118 -2.39 20.02 10.16
N ASN A 119 -1.31 19.97 9.39
CA ASN A 119 -0.07 19.30 9.80
C ASN A 119 0.56 19.96 11.04
N HIS A 120 0.47 21.28 11.15
CA HIS A 120 0.95 22.01 12.31
C HIS A 120 0.15 21.67 13.56
N SER A 121 -1.18 21.57 13.46
CA SER A 121 -2.06 21.14 14.55
C SER A 121 -1.72 19.73 15.06
N PHE A 122 -1.22 18.85 14.19
CA PHE A 122 -0.73 17.51 14.58
C PHE A 122 0.72 17.51 15.10
N ALA A 123 1.54 18.48 14.70
CA ALA A 123 2.94 18.59 15.11
C ALA A 123 3.16 19.41 16.40
N GLU A 124 2.23 20.32 16.74
CA GLU A 124 2.28 21.18 17.94
C GLU A 124 1.89 20.48 19.26
N ALA A 125 1.73 19.17 19.25
CA ALA A 125 2.00 18.37 20.44
C ALA A 125 3.39 17.73 20.29
N PRO A 126 4.50 18.50 20.36
CA PRO A 126 5.78 17.87 20.65
C PRO A 126 5.56 17.15 21.97
N VAL A 127 5.72 15.84 21.94
CA VAL A 127 5.72 15.05 23.16
C VAL A 127 6.86 15.63 23.99
N ASP A 128 6.52 16.41 25.00
CA ASP A 128 7.51 16.98 25.90
C ASP A 128 8.21 15.78 26.54
N GLU A 129 9.49 15.61 26.23
CA GLU A 129 10.29 14.48 26.72
C GLU A 129 10.30 14.46 28.25
N GLU A 130 10.17 15.63 28.89
CA GLU A 130 10.14 15.78 30.34
C GLU A 130 8.77 15.37 30.92
N GLU A 131 7.66 15.81 30.32
CA GLU A 131 6.31 15.32 30.63
C GLU A 131 6.19 13.80 30.41
N LEU A 132 6.75 13.28 29.30
CA LEU A 132 6.74 11.86 28.96
C LEU A 132 7.57 11.04 29.95
N ALA A 133 8.75 11.53 30.34
CA ALA A 133 9.60 10.89 31.34
C ALA A 133 8.89 10.83 32.70
N ARG A 134 8.21 11.92 33.11
CA ARG A 134 7.41 11.94 34.33
C ARG A 134 6.25 10.94 34.29
N LEU A 135 5.51 10.90 33.18
CA LEU A 135 4.41 9.94 33.00
C LEU A 135 4.91 8.49 33.02
N ALA A 136 6.08 8.22 32.44
CA ALA A 136 6.72 6.90 32.46
C ALA A 136 7.18 6.49 33.87
N GLU A 137 7.78 7.40 34.65
CA GLU A 137 8.13 7.14 36.05
C GLU A 137 6.90 6.90 36.93
N GLU A 138 5.82 7.67 36.72
CA GLU A 138 4.58 7.52 37.47
C GLU A 138 3.89 6.18 37.18
N GLN A 139 3.93 5.73 35.92
CA GLN A 139 3.48 4.39 35.53
C GLN A 139 4.38 3.30 36.12
N ALA A 140 5.71 3.46 36.08
CA ALA A 140 6.66 2.51 36.65
C ALA A 140 6.48 2.33 38.17
N MET A 141 6.05 3.37 38.88
CA MET A 141 5.73 3.31 40.31
C MET A 141 4.39 2.60 40.59
N GLN A 142 3.50 2.55 39.60
CA GLN A 142 2.18 1.90 39.70
C GLN A 142 2.17 0.47 39.13
N VAL A 143 3.21 0.01 38.43
CA VAL A 143 3.31 -1.39 38.02
C VAL A 143 3.62 -2.25 39.25
N PRO A 144 2.71 -3.14 39.70
CA PRO A 144 3.08 -4.13 40.70
C PRO A 144 4.18 -5.00 40.11
N GLU A 145 5.27 -5.25 40.86
CA GLU A 145 6.36 -6.15 40.45
C GLU A 145 5.75 -7.41 39.84
N GLN A 146 5.81 -7.53 38.51
CA GLN A 146 5.45 -8.77 37.86
C GLN A 146 6.48 -9.77 38.36
N PRO A 147 6.08 -10.84 39.09
CA PRO A 147 7.03 -11.86 39.48
C PRO A 147 7.62 -12.39 38.18
N MET A 148 8.93 -12.18 38.01
CA MET A 148 9.72 -12.69 36.92
C MET A 148 9.27 -14.12 36.62
N GLU A 149 8.56 -14.30 35.50
CA GLU A 149 8.07 -15.62 35.12
C GLU A 149 9.29 -16.52 34.98
N ASP A 150 9.31 -17.62 35.75
CA ASP A 150 10.42 -18.55 35.85
C ASP A 150 10.51 -19.33 34.53
N ASN A 151 11.11 -18.69 33.53
CA ASN A 151 11.19 -19.17 32.16
C ASN A 151 12.10 -20.39 32.10
N ALA A 152 11.53 -21.59 32.21
CA ALA A 152 12.25 -22.86 32.09
C ALA A 152 13.16 -22.93 30.85
N SER A 153 12.81 -22.20 29.78
CA SER A 153 13.61 -22.02 28.56
C SER A 153 15.00 -21.43 28.81
N PHE A 154 15.17 -20.49 29.76
CA PHE A 154 16.47 -19.91 30.08
C PHE A 154 17.39 -20.88 30.84
N LYS A 155 16.82 -21.75 31.69
CA LYS A 155 17.59 -22.78 32.41
C LYS A 155 18.15 -23.87 31.48
N LEU A 156 17.53 -24.07 30.31
CA LEU A 156 17.94 -25.08 29.33
C LEU A 156 18.96 -24.58 28.30
N LEU A 157 19.18 -23.26 28.17
CA LEU A 157 20.18 -22.68 27.27
C LEU A 157 21.59 -23.30 27.36
N PRO A 158 22.20 -23.49 28.55
CA PRO A 158 23.52 -24.10 28.64
C PRO A 158 23.52 -25.58 28.21
N VAL A 159 22.42 -26.29 28.41
CA VAL A 159 22.26 -27.69 28.00
C VAL A 159 22.17 -27.78 26.47
N VAL A 160 21.36 -26.93 25.84
CA VAL A 160 21.21 -26.86 24.39
C VAL A 160 22.54 -26.47 23.72
N ALA A 161 23.25 -25.48 24.27
CA ALA A 161 24.57 -25.09 23.77
C ALA A 161 25.59 -26.24 23.85
N GLY A 162 25.58 -27.00 24.94
CA GLY A 162 26.44 -28.17 25.11
C GLY A 162 26.15 -29.27 24.08
N VAL A 163 24.88 -29.59 23.83
CA VAL A 163 24.47 -30.58 22.83
C VAL A 163 24.91 -30.16 21.42
N ILE A 164 24.73 -28.88 21.07
CA ILE A 164 25.15 -28.34 19.78
C ILE A 164 26.68 -28.43 19.63
N ALA A 165 27.45 -28.08 20.66
CA ALA A 165 28.91 -28.15 20.62
C ALA A 165 29.41 -29.59 20.41
N VAL A 166 28.82 -30.57 21.12
CA VAL A 166 29.17 -31.98 20.94
C VAL A 166 28.81 -32.48 19.54
N ALA A 167 27.63 -32.12 19.03
CA ALA A 167 27.21 -32.48 17.68
C ALA A 167 28.17 -31.92 16.61
N LEU A 168 28.57 -30.65 16.74
CA LEU A 168 29.55 -30.03 15.84
C LEU A 168 30.93 -30.70 15.93
N LEU A 169 31.37 -31.10 17.12
CA LEU A 169 32.64 -31.79 17.32
C LEU A 169 32.62 -33.19 16.69
N LEU A 170 31.50 -33.92 16.82
CA LEU A 170 31.30 -35.21 16.14
C LEU A 170 31.29 -35.06 14.62
N LEU A 171 30.58 -34.05 14.08
CA LEU A 171 30.57 -33.76 12.64
C LEU A 171 31.96 -33.39 12.10
N TYR A 172 32.73 -32.64 12.89
CA TYR A 172 34.12 -32.30 12.57
C TYR A 172 35.01 -33.55 12.53
N LEU A 173 34.90 -34.43 13.53
CA LEU A 173 35.67 -35.67 13.59
C LEU A 173 35.32 -36.65 12.47
N VAL A 174 34.04 -36.73 12.07
CA VAL A 174 33.61 -37.56 10.93
C VAL A 174 34.14 -36.98 9.62
N SER A 175 34.01 -35.67 9.41
CA SER A 175 34.50 -34.99 8.21
C SER A 175 36.03 -35.06 8.04
N ASN A 176 36.77 -35.12 9.15
CA ASN A 176 38.23 -35.20 9.15
C ASN A 176 38.78 -36.64 9.21
N ARG A 177 37.90 -37.65 9.18
CA ARG A 177 38.22 -39.09 9.12
C ARG A 177 37.89 -39.73 7.76
N MET A 178 37.27 -38.99 6.85
CA MET A 178 37.13 -39.28 5.42
C MET A 178 38.29 -38.67 4.64
#